data_AF-A0A7S2UA66-F1
#
_entry.id   AF-A0A7S2UA66-F1
#
_cell.length_a   1.000
_cell.length_b   1.000
_cell.length_c   1.000
_cell.angle_alpha   90.00
_cell.angle_beta   90.00
_cell.angle_gamma   90.00
#
_symmetry.space_group_name_H-M   'P 1'
#
loop_
_entity.id
_entity.type
_entity.pdbx_description
1 polymer ?
#
loop_
_entity_poly.entity_id
_entity_poly.type
_entity_poly.pdbx_seq_one_letter_code
_entity_poly.pdbx_strand_id
1 'polypeptide(L)'
;DDPESASKTIILTESRNEAIVMMTSFILFSILPSLLYTNIMRWTSGDEHNQSDSISSTTLVLLICSLIMIFLGTWKSKFSDSERCTLVIGTELLFLVCIGTAYSIGCGVSLFLHDDIASTLQSER
;
A
#
# COMPACT_ATOMS: atom_id res chain seq x y z
N ASP A 1 -14.82 23.43 -42.59
CA ASP A 1 -14.19 22.56 -41.59
C ASP A 1 -13.54 23.42 -40.53
N ASP A 2 -14.08 23.36 -39.30
CA ASP A 2 -13.68 24.24 -38.20
C ASP A 2 -12.55 23.59 -37.37
N PRO A 3 -11.32 24.13 -37.39
CA PRO A 3 -10.15 23.53 -36.74
C PRO A 3 -10.29 23.47 -35.21
N GLU A 4 -11.14 24.31 -34.61
CA GLU A 4 -11.42 24.29 -33.17
C GLU A 4 -12.15 23.02 -32.69
N SER A 5 -12.94 22.38 -33.58
CA SER A 5 -13.66 21.15 -33.23
C SER A 5 -12.72 19.95 -33.06
N ALA A 6 -11.66 19.89 -33.90
CA ALA A 6 -10.66 18.83 -33.85
C ALA A 6 -9.70 18.97 -32.66
N SER A 7 -9.41 20.20 -32.21
CA SER A 7 -8.59 20.42 -31.02
C SER A 7 -9.28 19.95 -29.74
N LYS A 8 -10.59 20.22 -29.61
CA LYS A 8 -11.37 19.81 -28.43
C LYS A 8 -11.47 18.29 -28.28
N THR A 9 -11.61 17.55 -29.38
CA THR A 9 -11.71 16.08 -29.32
C THR A 9 -10.40 15.43 -28.86
N ILE A 10 -9.24 15.96 -29.29
CA ILE A 10 -7.92 15.47 -28.88
C ILE A 10 -7.71 15.65 -27.37
N ILE A 11 -8.00 16.85 -26.85
CA ILE A 11 -7.85 17.17 -25.41
C ILE A 11 -8.75 16.27 -24.55
N LEU A 12 -9.99 16.02 -24.98
CA LEU A 12 -10.92 15.15 -24.26
C LEU A 12 -10.44 13.69 -24.22
N THR A 13 -9.85 13.19 -25.32
CA THR A 13 -9.30 11.83 -25.34
C THR A 13 -8.07 11.66 -24.44
N GLU A 14 -7.19 12.66 -24.37
CA GLU A 14 -5.99 12.60 -23.53
C GLU A 14 -6.35 12.65 -22.03
N SER A 15 -7.23 13.57 -21.65
CA SER A 15 -7.76 13.65 -20.28
C SER A 15 -8.46 12.35 -19.85
N ARG A 16 -9.24 11.74 -20.75
CA ARG A 16 -9.91 10.45 -20.46
C ARG A 16 -8.90 9.33 -20.23
N ASN A 17 -7.84 9.28 -21.03
CA ASN A 17 -6.81 8.25 -20.88
C ASN A 17 -6.06 8.40 -19.55
N GLU A 18 -5.74 9.63 -19.15
CA GLU A 18 -5.14 9.92 -17.84
C GLU A 18 -6.04 9.47 -16.69
N ALA A 19 -7.35 9.77 -16.76
CA ALA A 19 -8.32 9.37 -15.75
C ALA A 19 -8.44 7.84 -15.62
N ILE A 20 -8.49 7.12 -16.75
CA ILE A 20 -8.56 5.65 -16.76
C ILE A 20 -7.31 5.04 -16.13
N VAL A 21 -6.12 5.57 -16.47
CA VAL A 21 -4.87 5.11 -15.86
C VAL A 21 -4.88 5.35 -14.36
N MET A 22 -5.30 6.54 -13.91
CA MET A 22 -5.38 6.87 -12.49
C MET A 22 -6.34 5.94 -11.73
N MET A 23 -7.55 5.72 -12.26
CA MET A 23 -8.54 4.83 -11.66
C MET A 23 -8.04 3.39 -11.60
N THR A 24 -7.43 2.90 -12.68
CA THR A 24 -6.92 1.52 -12.75
C THR A 24 -5.77 1.31 -11.77
N SER A 25 -4.84 2.27 -11.67
CA SER A 25 -3.75 2.21 -10.70
C SER A 25 -4.27 2.19 -9.26
N PHE A 26 -5.30 2.98 -8.95
CA PHE A 26 -5.91 2.99 -7.62
C PHE A 26 -6.56 1.65 -7.27
N ILE A 27 -7.31 1.07 -8.21
CA ILE A 27 -7.96 -0.24 -8.02
C ILE A 27 -6.92 -1.32 -7.75
N LEU A 28 -5.88 -1.39 -8.60
CA LEU A 28 -4.77 -2.34 -8.42
C LEU A 28 -4.08 -2.14 -7.08
N PHE A 29 -3.81 -0.89 -6.69
CA PHE A 29 -3.17 -0.59 -5.41
C PHE A 29 -4.03 -0.99 -4.20
N SER A 30 -5.36 -0.91 -4.28
CA SER A 30 -6.23 -1.32 -3.16
C SER A 30 -6.33 -2.85 -3.02
N ILE A 31 -6.31 -3.58 -4.14
CA ILE A 31 -6.50 -5.04 -4.16
C ILE A 31 -5.19 -5.74 -3.83
N LEU A 32 -4.07 -5.21 -4.31
CA LEU A 32 -2.79 -5.89 -4.30
C LEU A 32 -2.26 -6.21 -2.88
N PRO A 33 -2.31 -5.32 -1.87
CA PRO A 33 -1.92 -5.64 -0.50
C PRO A 33 -2.74 -6.79 0.09
N SER A 34 -4.05 -6.77 -0.14
CA SER A 34 -4.97 -7.80 0.35
C SER A 34 -4.69 -9.15 -0.32
N LEU A 35 -4.51 -9.14 -1.65
CA LEU A 35 -4.21 -10.34 -2.43
C LEU A 35 -2.84 -10.93 -2.03
N LEU A 36 -1.86 -10.07 -1.75
CA LEU A 36 -0.53 -10.46 -1.34
C LEU A 36 -0.54 -11.08 0.05
N TYR A 37 -1.24 -10.44 0.99
CA TYR A 37 -1.40 -10.95 2.35
C TYR A 37 -2.02 -12.35 2.36
N THR A 38 -3.13 -12.56 1.63
CA THR A 38 -3.79 -13.86 1.57
C THR A 38 -2.90 -14.93 0.92
N ASN A 39 -2.18 -14.60 -0.16
CA ASN A 39 -1.29 -15.57 -0.81
C ASN A 39 -0.08 -15.94 0.05
N ILE A 40 0.55 -14.96 0.71
CA ILE A 40 1.69 -15.21 1.59
C ILE A 40 1.24 -16.05 2.78
N MET A 41 0.12 -15.72 3.42
CA MET A 41 -0.41 -16.52 4.53
C MET A 41 -0.67 -17.96 4.08
N ARG A 42 -1.23 -18.17 2.88
CA ARG A 42 -1.47 -19.51 2.32
C ARG A 42 -0.19 -20.28 2.01
N TRP A 43 0.86 -19.60 1.55
CA TRP A 43 2.17 -20.23 1.30
C TRP A 43 2.88 -20.58 2.60
N THR A 44 2.83 -19.69 3.61
CA THR A 44 3.50 -19.92 4.90
C THR A 44 2.78 -20.93 5.79
N SER A 45 1.46 -21.09 5.66
CA SER A 45 0.69 -22.11 6.38
C SER A 45 0.89 -23.53 5.86
N GLY A 46 1.51 -23.71 4.68
CA GLY A 46 1.75 -25.02 4.10
C GLY A 46 3.04 -25.71 4.57
N ASP A 47 3.91 -25.01 5.30
CA ASP A 47 5.28 -25.46 5.59
C ASP A 47 5.55 -25.42 7.11
N GLU A 48 4.79 -26.19 7.89
CA GLU A 48 4.95 -26.31 9.36
C GLU A 48 6.19 -27.12 9.79
N HIS A 49 7.11 -27.51 8.89
CA HIS A 49 8.14 -28.50 9.23
C HIS A 49 9.60 -28.03 9.32
N ASN A 50 9.93 -26.76 9.07
CA ASN A 50 11.32 -26.28 9.20
C ASN A 50 11.43 -25.06 10.11
N GLN A 51 11.72 -25.35 11.37
CA GLN A 51 11.90 -24.42 12.48
C GLN A 51 13.29 -23.74 12.43
N SER A 52 13.57 -23.01 11.34
CA SER A 52 14.82 -22.25 11.17
C SER A 52 14.50 -20.78 10.94
N ASP A 53 14.71 -19.94 11.96
CA ASP A 53 14.73 -18.47 11.92
C ASP A 53 13.80 -17.84 10.87
N SER A 54 12.48 -18.04 11.05
CA SER A 54 11.48 -17.63 10.08
C SER A 54 11.30 -16.11 10.11
N ILE A 55 11.68 -15.45 9.02
CA ILE A 55 11.33 -14.06 8.76
C ILE A 55 9.81 -13.94 8.89
N SER A 56 9.34 -12.99 9.71
CA SER A 56 7.91 -12.75 9.91
C SER A 56 7.22 -12.52 8.56
N SER A 57 6.14 -13.25 8.29
CA SER A 57 5.35 -13.12 7.06
C SER A 57 4.94 -11.67 6.80
N THR A 58 4.74 -10.88 7.85
CA THR A 58 4.45 -9.45 7.79
C THR A 58 5.60 -8.66 7.17
N THR A 59 6.85 -8.95 7.52
CA THR A 59 8.04 -8.29 6.95
C THR A 59 8.16 -8.58 5.46
N LEU A 60 7.82 -9.80 5.03
CA LEU A 60 7.84 -10.21 3.62
C LEU A 60 6.75 -9.48 2.81
N VAL A 61 5.53 -9.38 3.36
CA VAL A 61 4.44 -8.59 2.77
C VAL A 61 4.87 -7.13 2.60
N LEU A 62 5.44 -6.52 3.63
CA LEU A 62 5.89 -5.14 3.61
C LEU A 62 7.00 -4.90 2.58
N LEU A 63 7.97 -5.82 2.48
CA LEU A 63 9.06 -5.75 1.51
C LEU A 63 8.54 -5.80 0.07
N ILE A 64 7.62 -6.71 -0.23
CA ILE A 64 7.04 -6.83 -1.57
C ILE A 64 6.16 -5.61 -1.90
N CYS A 65 5.35 -5.13 -0.95
CA CYS A 65 4.58 -3.89 -1.13
C CYS A 65 5.49 -2.69 -1.40
N SER A 66 6.62 -2.58 -0.71
CA SER A 66 7.63 -1.53 -0.95
C SER A 66 8.20 -1.60 -2.35
N LEU A 67 8.60 -2.80 -2.81
CA LEU A 67 9.11 -3.00 -4.17
C LEU A 67 8.07 -2.62 -5.22
N ILE A 68 6.81 -3.01 -5.04
CA ILE A 68 5.74 -2.69 -5.98
C ILE A 68 5.49 -1.18 -6.02
N MET A 69 5.51 -0.49 -4.88
CA MET A 69 5.42 0.97 -4.82
C MET A 69 6.58 1.66 -5.57
N ILE A 70 7.80 1.16 -5.43
CA ILE A 70 8.97 1.65 -6.17
C ILE A 70 8.80 1.41 -7.68
N PHE A 71 8.37 0.22 -8.09
CA PHE A 71 8.12 -0.11 -9.50
C PHE A 71 7.01 0.76 -10.11
N LEU A 72 5.93 1.02 -9.39
CA LEU A 72 4.84 1.88 -9.86
C LEU A 72 5.23 3.35 -9.91
N GLY A 73 5.98 3.84 -8.92
CA GLY A 73 6.51 5.19 -8.91
C GLY A 73 7.48 5.44 -10.06
N THR A 74 8.37 4.49 -10.34
CA THR A 74 9.31 4.58 -11.47
C THR A 74 8.61 4.44 -12.82
N TRP A 75 7.57 3.60 -12.94
CA TRP A 75 6.76 3.46 -14.16
C TRP A 75 6.04 4.76 -14.53
N LYS A 76 5.41 5.45 -13.57
CA LYS A 76 4.74 6.75 -13.82
C LYS A 76 5.73 7.85 -14.21
N SER A 77 7.00 7.72 -13.81
CA SER A 77 8.05 8.71 -14.09
C SER A 77 8.44 8.83 -15.57
N LYS A 78 8.06 7.86 -16.42
CA LYS A 78 8.41 7.88 -17.86
C LYS A 78 7.84 9.09 -18.62
N PHE A 79 6.88 9.83 -18.04
CA PHE A 79 6.22 10.98 -18.66
C PHE A 79 6.71 12.36 -18.21
N SER A 80 7.60 12.48 -17.21
CA SER A 80 8.11 13.80 -16.78
C SER A 80 9.55 13.70 -16.31
N ASP A 81 10.50 14.20 -17.11
CA ASP A 81 11.94 14.01 -16.90
C ASP A 81 12.53 14.72 -15.66
N SER A 82 11.89 15.77 -15.13
CA SER A 82 12.52 16.65 -14.15
C SER A 82 12.15 16.42 -12.67
N GLU A 83 11.08 15.67 -12.36
CA GLU A 83 10.59 15.51 -10.97
C GLU A 83 10.46 14.04 -10.52
N ARG A 84 11.10 13.13 -11.25
CA ARG A 84 10.96 11.67 -11.11
C ARG A 84 11.22 11.16 -9.70
N CYS A 85 12.30 11.64 -9.06
CA CYS A 85 12.70 11.15 -7.74
C CYS A 85 11.80 11.66 -6.62
N THR A 86 11.31 12.90 -6.72
CA THR A 86 10.49 13.54 -5.68
C THR A 86 9.15 12.83 -5.51
N LEU A 87 8.54 12.39 -6.61
CA LEU A 87 7.26 11.68 -6.59
C LEU A 87 7.40 10.27 -5.99
N VAL A 88 8.46 9.54 -6.36
CA VAL A 88 8.77 8.20 -5.80
C VAL A 88 9.01 8.29 -4.30
N ILE A 89 9.88 9.22 -3.88
CA ILE A 89 10.21 9.45 -2.46
C ILE A 89 8.95 9.83 -1.68
N GLY A 90 8.12 10.73 -2.22
CA GLY A 90 6.87 11.14 -1.57
C GLY A 90 5.91 9.97 -1.34
N THR A 91 5.75 9.09 -2.31
CA THR A 91 4.85 7.92 -2.19
C THR A 91 5.36 6.88 -1.19
N GLU A 92 6.66 6.66 -1.12
CA GLU A 92 7.26 5.71 -0.18
C GLU A 92 7.24 6.24 1.26
N LEU A 93 7.50 7.54 1.44
CA LEU A 93 7.43 8.19 2.75
C LEU A 93 6.00 8.19 3.30
N LEU A 94 5.00 8.44 2.44
CA LEU A 94 3.59 8.33 2.81
C LEU A 94 3.23 6.90 3.23
N PHE A 95 3.72 5.88 2.52
CA PHE A 95 3.49 4.48 2.84
C PHE A 95 4.05 4.11 4.23
N LEU A 96 5.30 4.53 4.52
CA LEU A 96 5.91 4.32 5.84
C LEU A 96 5.15 5.03 6.96
N VAL A 97 4.67 6.26 6.72
CA VAL A 97 3.83 6.98 7.69
C VAL A 97 2.51 6.25 7.93
N CYS A 98 1.86 5.73 6.89
CA CYS A 98 0.65 4.93 7.02
C CYS A 98 0.88 3.65 7.85
N ILE A 99 1.99 2.94 7.63
CA ILE A 99 2.33 1.75 8.42
C ILE A 99 2.62 2.13 9.87
N GLY A 100 3.42 3.18 10.08
CA GLY A 100 3.78 3.64 11.42
C GLY A 100 2.56 4.07 12.24
N THR A 101 1.62 4.80 11.60
CA THR A 101 0.37 5.21 12.24
C THR A 101 -0.55 4.02 12.54
N ALA A 102 -0.72 3.09 11.60
CA ALA A 102 -1.49 1.87 11.83
C ALA A 102 -0.91 1.03 12.98
N TYR A 103 0.42 0.88 13.02
CA TYR A 103 1.12 0.18 14.10
C TYR A 103 0.93 0.88 15.45
N SER A 104 1.07 2.20 15.49
CA SER A 104 0.90 2.99 16.71
C SER A 104 -0.52 2.87 17.28
N ILE A 105 -1.54 2.91 16.42
CA ILE A 105 -2.94 2.72 16.80
C ILE A 105 -3.17 1.30 17.33
N GLY A 106 -2.63 0.29 16.64
CA GLY A 106 -2.72 -1.10 17.08
C GLY A 106 -2.12 -1.32 18.47
N CYS A 107 -0.92 -0.80 18.72
CA CYS A 107 -0.28 -0.85 20.04
C CYS A 107 -1.10 -0.10 21.11
N GLY A 108 -1.62 1.09 20.78
CA GLY A 108 -2.44 1.87 21.72
C GLY A 108 -3.70 1.15 22.17
N VAL A 109 -4.44 0.55 21.22
CA VAL A 109 -5.63 -0.26 21.53
C VAL A 109 -5.26 -1.50 22.35
N SER A 110 -4.14 -2.15 22.01
CA SER A 110 -3.70 -3.35 22.70
C SER A 110 -3.28 -3.08 24.15
N LEU A 111 -2.66 -1.93 24.44
CA LEU A 111 -2.35 -1.48 25.80
C LEU A 111 -3.62 -1.11 26.56
N PHE A 112 -4.53 -0.38 25.92
CA PHE A 112 -5.80 0.02 26.53
C PHE A 112 -6.63 -1.19 26.97
N LEU A 113 -6.74 -2.21 26.11
CA LEU A 113 -7.42 -3.47 26.44
C LEU A 113 -6.72 -4.23 27.59
N HIS A 114 -5.40 -4.14 27.70
CA HIS A 114 -4.66 -4.81 28.76
C HIS A 114 -4.96 -4.18 30.13
N ASP A 115 -5.02 -2.85 30.20
CA ASP A 115 -5.35 -2.13 31.42
C ASP A 115 -6.81 -2.35 31.85
N ASP A 116 -7.76 -2.40 30.91
CA ASP A 116 -9.16 -2.72 31.19
C ASP A 116 -9.30 -4.12 31.83
N ILE A 117 -8.63 -5.14 31.29
CA ILE A 117 -8.65 -6.50 31.85
C ILE A 117 -8.00 -6.54 33.23
N ALA A 118 -6.86 -5.87 33.40
CA ALA A 118 -6.15 -5.81 34.68
C ALA A 118 -6.99 -5.15 35.79
N SER A 119 -7.70 -4.06 35.46
CA SER A 119 -8.59 -3.37 36.39
C SER A 119 -9.81 -4.20 36.78
N THR A 120 -10.37 -4.97 35.84
CA THR A 120 -11.51 -5.86 36.10
C THR A 120 -11.13 -6.97 37.09
N LEU A 121 -9.95 -7.57 36.96
CA LEU A 121 -9.47 -8.63 37.86
C LEU A 121 -9.18 -8.14 39.28
N GLN A 122 -8.82 -6.87 39.48
CA GLN A 122 -8.65 -6.31 40.82
C GLN A 122 -9.97 -5.97 41.50
N SER A 123 -11.02 -5.63 40.76
CA SER A 123 -12.34 -5.34 41.33
C SER A 123 -13.07 -6.58 41.86
N GLU A 124 -12.67 -7.79 41.45
CA GLU A 124 -13.30 -9.05 41.85
C GLU A 124 -12.66 -9.66 43.12
N ARG A 125 -11.61 -9.04 43.67
CA ARG A 125 -10.84 -9.55 44.81
C ARG A 125 -11.02 -8.67 46.05
#